data_AF-A0A6V7VSA6-F1
#
_entry.id   AF-A0A6V7VSA6-F1
#
_cell.length_a   1.000
_cell.length_b   1.000
_cell.length_c   1.000
_cell.angle_alpha   90.00
_cell.angle_beta   90.00
_cell.angle_gamma   90.00
#
_symmetry.space_group_name_H-M   'P 1'
#
loop_
_entity.id
_entity.type
_entity.pdbx_description
1 polymer ?
#
loop_
_entity_poly.entity_id
_entity_poly.type
_entity_poly.pdbx_seq_one_letter_code
_entity_poly.pdbx_strand_id
1 'polypeptide(L)'
;MLIVRSYTAHELYKGRRIEPLFNEVESGAGGSATGGGNRQHIHTPNTWVALCKSGKAGMDKVIRKLLADKQYVLDETNIPFFNPAYVINTTHDGRQVPIGECGIFDQRIVNHAFDEEVVSWAYWLYLENILIVSKKVSNLQQLWN
;
A
#
# COMPACT_ATOMS: atom_id res chain seq x y z
N MET A 1 10.50 4.09 -6.05
CA MET A 1 10.80 4.30 -4.61
C MET A 1 9.79 3.52 -3.79
N LEU A 2 10.25 2.51 -3.03
CA LEU A 2 9.40 1.74 -2.10
C LEU A 2 9.40 2.42 -0.72
N ILE A 3 8.22 2.64 -0.18
CA ILE A 3 8.02 3.11 1.19
C ILE A 3 7.16 2.10 1.92
N VAL A 4 7.65 1.63 3.07
CA VAL A 4 6.95 0.70 3.95
C VAL A 4 6.71 1.39 5.28
N ARG A 5 5.51 1.22 5.83
CA ARG A 5 5.19 1.65 7.19
C ARG A 5 4.54 0.51 7.94
N SER A 6 5.25 0.03 8.95
CA SER A 6 4.76 -0.95 9.92
C SER A 6 4.07 -0.25 11.09
N TYR A 7 3.15 -0.95 11.73
CA TYR A 7 2.43 -0.49 12.90
C TYR A 7 2.32 -1.63 13.91
N THR A 8 2.69 -1.35 15.14
CA THR A 8 2.23 -2.11 16.30
C THR A 8 0.73 -1.85 16.53
N ALA A 9 0.07 -2.67 17.36
CA ALA A 9 -1.33 -2.45 17.73
C ALA A 9 -1.54 -1.05 18.34
N HIS A 10 -0.64 -0.63 19.21
CA HIS A 10 -0.71 0.68 19.87
C HIS A 10 -0.68 1.84 18.87
N GLU A 11 0.21 1.78 17.87
CA GLU A 11 0.34 2.81 16.84
C GLU A 11 -0.83 2.81 15.86
N LEU A 12 -1.31 1.62 15.46
CA LEU A 12 -2.41 1.49 14.52
C LEU A 12 -3.72 2.08 15.07
N TYR A 13 -4.00 1.80 16.34
CA TYR A 13 -5.21 2.28 17.03
C TYR A 13 -5.04 3.63 17.72
N LYS A 14 -3.84 4.22 17.72
CA LYS A 14 -3.53 5.56 18.27
C LYS A 14 -4.05 5.76 19.70
N GLY A 15 -3.82 4.79 20.58
CA GLY A 15 -4.25 4.86 21.98
C GLY A 15 -5.76 4.76 22.21
N ARG A 16 -6.56 4.40 21.19
CA ARG A 16 -7.93 3.93 21.38
C ARG A 16 -7.90 2.52 22.00
N ARG A 17 -9.07 1.91 22.21
CA ARG A 17 -9.16 0.50 22.60
C ARG A 17 -8.25 -0.33 21.69
N ILE A 18 -7.20 -0.88 22.29
CA ILE A 18 -6.24 -1.73 21.59
C ILE A 18 -6.94 -3.05 21.34
N GLU A 19 -6.96 -3.47 20.09
CA GLU A 19 -7.50 -4.75 19.66
C GLU A 19 -6.35 -5.63 19.15
N PRO A 20 -6.51 -6.96 19.19
CA PRO A 20 -5.55 -7.87 18.57
C PRO A 20 -5.37 -7.55 17.08
N LEU A 21 -4.12 -7.55 16.61
CA LEU A 21 -3.83 -7.34 15.20
C LEU A 21 -4.31 -8.53 14.35
N PHE A 22 -4.19 -9.72 14.91
CA PHE A 22 -4.44 -10.99 14.24
C PHE A 22 -5.66 -11.69 14.81
N ASN A 23 -6.35 -12.46 13.97
CA ASN A 23 -7.38 -13.38 14.44
C ASN A 23 -6.71 -14.43 15.33
N GLU A 24 -7.39 -14.87 16.39
CA GLU A 24 -7.00 -16.06 17.11
C GLU A 24 -7.13 -17.24 16.15
N VAL A 25 -6.01 -17.67 15.55
CA VAL A 25 -5.99 -18.85 14.71
C VAL A 25 -5.77 -20.04 15.63
N GLU A 26 -6.79 -20.88 15.82
CA GLU A 26 -6.59 -22.23 16.34
C GLU A 26 -5.47 -22.88 15.51
N SER A 27 -4.40 -23.27 16.19
CA SER A 27 -3.17 -23.79 15.59
C SER A 27 -3.47 -24.94 14.62
N GLY A 28 -3.40 -24.68 13.31
CA GLY A 28 -3.37 -25.73 12.30
C GLY A 28 -4.06 -25.40 10.99
N ALA A 29 -3.38 -24.65 10.10
CA ALA A 29 -3.35 -24.91 8.65
C ALA A 29 -2.69 -23.72 7.94
N GLY A 30 -1.53 -23.96 7.34
CA GLY A 30 -0.99 -23.08 6.31
C GLY A 30 -1.95 -23.05 5.12
N GLY A 31 -2.74 -21.98 5.01
CA GLY A 31 -3.61 -21.71 3.87
C GLY A 31 -2.86 -20.92 2.80
N SER A 32 -2.51 -21.61 1.70
CA SER A 32 -1.96 -21.02 0.48
C SER A 32 -2.88 -19.93 -0.08
N ALA A 33 -2.34 -18.73 -0.29
CA ALA A 33 -3.01 -17.65 -0.99
C ALA A 33 -2.98 -17.90 -2.51
N THR A 34 -4.00 -18.54 -3.05
CA THR A 34 -4.26 -18.58 -4.49
C THR A 34 -5.64 -17.99 -4.78
N GLY A 35 -5.65 -16.82 -5.41
CA GLY A 35 -6.77 -16.35 -6.23
C GLY A 35 -7.75 -15.39 -5.56
N GLY A 36 -7.75 -14.14 -6.08
CA GLY A 36 -8.91 -13.23 -6.11
C GLY A 36 -9.34 -12.61 -4.78
N GLY A 37 -9.13 -11.29 -4.62
CA GLY A 37 -9.91 -10.39 -3.74
C GLY A 37 -10.04 -10.72 -2.25
N ASN A 38 -9.49 -11.84 -1.77
CA ASN A 38 -9.77 -12.37 -0.46
C ASN A 38 -8.78 -11.79 0.53
N ARG A 39 -9.29 -11.09 1.55
CA ARG A 39 -8.50 -10.49 2.64
C ARG A 39 -7.49 -11.48 3.20
N GLN A 40 -6.35 -10.99 3.67
CA GLN A 40 -5.42 -11.83 4.44
C GLN A 40 -6.15 -12.34 5.68
N HIS A 41 -6.47 -13.64 5.72
CA HIS A 41 -7.29 -14.26 6.78
C HIS A 41 -6.68 -14.15 8.18
N ILE A 42 -5.40 -13.81 8.27
CA ILE A 42 -4.69 -13.63 9.53
C ILE A 42 -5.03 -12.31 10.23
N HIS A 43 -5.39 -11.24 9.51
CA HIS A 43 -5.72 -9.95 10.13
C HIS A 43 -7.16 -9.93 10.63
N THR A 44 -7.39 -9.30 11.79
CA THR A 44 -8.77 -9.00 12.20
C THR A 44 -9.40 -8.02 11.21
N PRO A 45 -10.74 -8.05 11.03
CA PRO A 45 -11.42 -7.08 10.18
C PRO A 45 -11.13 -5.62 10.55
N ASN A 46 -10.97 -5.34 11.85
CA ASN A 46 -10.68 -4.00 12.36
C ASN A 46 -9.25 -3.59 12.04
N THR A 47 -8.27 -4.48 12.18
CA THR A 47 -6.88 -4.26 11.75
C THR A 47 -6.82 -3.92 10.27
N TRP A 48 -7.50 -4.70 9.43
CA TRP A 48 -7.54 -4.51 7.99
C TRP A 48 -8.04 -3.11 7.60
N VAL A 49 -9.18 -2.70 8.16
CA VAL A 49 -9.79 -1.40 7.90
C VAL A 49 -8.90 -0.26 8.41
N ALA A 50 -8.37 -0.38 9.64
CA ALA A 50 -7.49 0.62 10.23
C ALA A 50 -6.20 0.80 9.43
N LEU A 51 -5.62 -0.30 8.95
CA LEU A 51 -4.39 -0.30 8.17
C LEU A 51 -4.60 0.27 6.78
N CYS A 52 -5.68 -0.11 6.08
CA CYS A 52 -6.05 0.49 4.79
C CYS A 52 -6.23 2.01 4.93
N LYS A 53 -6.94 2.45 5.97
CA LYS A 53 -7.18 3.88 6.21
C LYS A 53 -5.88 4.63 6.50
N SER A 54 -5.05 4.10 7.40
CA SER A 54 -3.79 4.73 7.81
C SER A 54 -2.76 4.75 6.68
N GLY A 55 -2.65 3.65 5.95
CA GLY A 55 -1.81 3.50 4.77
C GLY A 55 -2.17 4.47 3.66
N LYS A 56 -3.44 4.49 3.25
CA LYS A 56 -3.96 5.42 2.23
C LYS A 56 -3.76 6.88 2.66
N ALA A 57 -4.01 7.23 3.92
CA ALA A 57 -3.80 8.59 4.41
C ALA A 57 -2.31 9.00 4.42
N GLY A 58 -1.39 8.09 4.72
CA GLY A 58 0.05 8.34 4.66
C GLY A 58 0.53 8.55 3.22
N MET A 59 0.10 7.67 2.32
CA MET A 59 0.39 7.75 0.89
C MET A 59 -0.20 9.00 0.23
N ASP A 60 -1.46 9.35 0.53
CA ASP A 60 -2.14 10.53 -0.02
C ASP A 60 -1.35 11.82 0.25
N LYS A 61 -0.82 11.98 1.47
CA LYS A 61 0.04 13.12 1.82
C LYS A 61 1.29 13.22 0.95
N VAL A 62 1.88 12.09 0.58
CA VAL A 62 3.08 12.07 -0.27
C VAL A 62 2.71 12.35 -1.71
N ILE A 63 1.69 11.68 -2.25
CA ILE A 63 1.25 11.86 -3.64
C ILE A 63 0.84 13.30 -3.91
N ARG A 64 0.06 13.93 -3.02
CA ARG A 64 -0.35 15.34 -3.18
C ARG A 64 0.82 16.30 -3.20
N LYS A 65 1.88 16.03 -2.44
CA LYS A 65 3.10 16.84 -2.50
C LYS A 65 3.83 16.69 -3.84
N LEU A 66 3.79 15.50 -4.43
CA LEU A 66 4.49 15.19 -5.68
C LEU A 66 3.72 15.64 -6.93
N LEU A 67 2.39 15.54 -6.91
CA LEU A 67 1.53 15.82 -8.06
C LEU A 67 0.76 17.13 -7.97
N ALA A 68 0.97 17.91 -6.90
CA ALA A 68 0.19 19.11 -6.58
C ALA A 68 -1.32 18.82 -6.60
N ASP A 69 -2.09 19.54 -7.41
CA ASP A 69 -3.56 19.47 -7.46
C ASP A 69 -4.12 18.37 -8.37
N LYS A 70 -3.27 17.53 -8.97
CA LYS A 70 -3.75 16.45 -9.83
C LYS A 70 -4.47 15.38 -9.02
N GLN A 71 -5.61 14.94 -9.54
CA GLN A 71 -6.35 13.82 -8.97
C GLN A 71 -5.67 12.49 -9.31
N TYR A 72 -5.83 11.52 -8.41
CA TYR A 72 -5.45 10.13 -8.63
C TYR A 72 -6.59 9.22 -8.19
N VAL A 73 -6.63 8.02 -8.76
CA VAL A 73 -7.55 6.95 -8.44
C VAL A 73 -6.76 5.70 -8.05
N LEU A 74 -7.40 4.82 -7.29
CA LEU A 74 -6.84 3.54 -6.86
C LEU A 74 -7.64 2.42 -7.53
N ASP A 75 -7.03 1.75 -8.48
CA ASP A 75 -7.64 0.62 -9.18
C ASP A 75 -7.19 -0.69 -8.52
N GLU A 76 -8.15 -1.50 -8.09
CA GLU A 76 -7.85 -2.80 -7.47
C GLU A 76 -7.10 -3.71 -8.44
N THR A 77 -6.10 -4.40 -7.92
CA THR A 77 -5.25 -5.29 -8.71
C THR A 77 -4.77 -6.47 -7.86
N ASN A 78 -4.01 -7.36 -8.48
CA ASN A 78 -3.32 -8.45 -7.80
C ASN A 78 -1.82 -8.26 -7.97
N ILE A 79 -1.14 -7.86 -6.90
CA ILE A 79 0.31 -7.69 -6.86
C ILE A 79 0.86 -8.73 -5.89
N PRO A 80 1.84 -9.55 -6.30
CA PRO A 80 2.52 -10.46 -5.39
C PRO A 80 2.97 -9.72 -4.14
N PHE A 81 2.70 -10.28 -2.97
CA PHE A 81 3.09 -9.71 -1.66
C PHE A 81 2.23 -8.55 -1.15
N PHE A 82 1.20 -8.11 -1.89
CA PHE A 82 0.20 -7.17 -1.39
C PHE A 82 -1.21 -7.75 -1.42
N ASN A 83 -1.94 -7.55 -0.33
CA ASN A 83 -3.35 -7.90 -0.26
C ASN A 83 -4.05 -7.10 0.85
N PRO A 84 -4.92 -6.13 0.51
CA PRO A 84 -5.35 -5.80 -0.84
C PRO A 84 -4.25 -5.02 -1.56
N ALA A 85 -4.31 -5.00 -2.89
CA ALA A 85 -3.36 -4.29 -3.73
C ALA A 85 -4.09 -3.33 -4.67
N TYR A 86 -3.46 -2.19 -4.95
CA TYR A 86 -3.99 -1.16 -5.83
C TYR A 86 -2.90 -0.61 -6.74
N VAL A 87 -3.24 -0.37 -8.00
CA VAL A 87 -2.47 0.52 -8.87
C VAL A 87 -2.92 1.95 -8.61
N ILE A 88 -1.95 2.86 -8.46
CA ILE A 88 -2.18 4.27 -8.27
C ILE A 88 -2.10 4.93 -9.64
N ASN A 89 -3.22 5.45 -10.12
CA ASN A 89 -3.35 6.02 -11.45
C ASN A 89 -3.70 7.51 -11.40
N THR A 90 -3.14 8.30 -12.31
CA THR A 90 -3.52 9.71 -12.51
C THR A 90 -3.85 9.96 -13.98
N THR A 91 -4.42 11.12 -14.30
CA THR A 91 -4.70 11.52 -15.68
C THR A 91 -3.68 12.55 -16.15
N HIS A 92 -3.06 12.28 -17.30
CA HIS A 92 -2.16 13.19 -17.98
C HIS A 92 -2.42 13.11 -19.49
N ASP A 93 -2.63 14.27 -20.11
CA ASP A 93 -2.91 14.41 -21.54
C ASP A 93 -4.02 13.49 -22.06
N GLY A 94 -5.10 13.39 -21.28
CA GLY A 94 -6.29 12.58 -21.60
C GLY A 94 -6.09 11.07 -21.43
N ARG A 95 -4.94 10.62 -20.91
CA ARG A 95 -4.63 9.21 -20.68
C ARG A 95 -4.44 8.90 -19.20
N GLN A 96 -4.79 7.68 -18.81
CA GLN A 96 -4.49 7.16 -17.49
C GLN A 96 -3.01 6.75 -17.45
N VAL A 97 -2.28 7.23 -16.45
CA VAL A 97 -0.86 6.96 -16.26
C VAL A 97 -0.66 6.36 -14.87
N PRO A 98 -0.10 5.15 -14.77
CA PRO A 98 0.25 4.56 -13.48
C PRO A 98 1.45 5.30 -12.90
N ILE A 99 1.34 5.72 -11.65
CA ILE A 99 2.37 6.45 -10.92
C ILE A 99 2.93 5.65 -9.75
N GLY A 100 2.34 4.47 -9.49
CA GLY A 100 2.79 3.59 -8.44
C GLY A 100 1.79 2.50 -8.13
N GLU A 101 2.10 1.77 -7.08
CA GLU A 101 1.35 0.64 -6.56
C GLU A 101 1.32 0.72 -5.03
N CYS A 102 0.30 0.17 -4.39
CA CYS A 102 0.22 0.15 -2.93
C CYS A 102 -0.63 -0.99 -2.41
N GLY A 103 -0.47 -1.30 -1.12
CA GLY A 103 -1.29 -2.32 -0.47
C GLY A 103 -0.87 -2.62 0.95
N ILE A 104 -1.62 -3.52 1.58
CA ILE A 104 -1.19 -4.17 2.82
C ILE A 104 -0.17 -5.24 2.46
N PHE A 105 1.00 -5.21 3.11
CA PHE A 105 2.05 -6.19 2.91
C PHE A 105 1.61 -7.59 3.37
N ASP A 106 2.02 -8.63 2.66
CA ASP A 106 1.78 -10.02 3.05
C ASP A 106 2.42 -10.29 4.43
N GLN A 107 1.59 -10.74 5.37
CA GLN A 107 2.02 -10.92 6.76
C GLN A 107 3.15 -11.94 6.90
N ARG A 108 3.28 -12.91 5.99
CA ARG A 108 4.39 -13.87 6.02
C ARG A 108 5.73 -13.17 5.86
N ILE A 109 5.79 -12.17 4.99
CA ILE A 109 7.03 -11.41 4.76
C ILE A 109 7.30 -10.47 5.92
N VAL A 110 6.26 -9.83 6.46
CA VAL A 110 6.38 -8.99 7.65
C VAL A 110 6.93 -9.79 8.83
N ASN A 111 6.40 -10.99 9.08
CA ASN A 111 6.88 -11.88 10.15
C ASN A 111 8.33 -12.35 9.97
N HIS A 112 8.85 -12.37 8.74
CA HIS A 112 10.26 -12.68 8.49
C HIS A 112 11.19 -11.47 8.70
N ALA A 113 10.64 -10.25 8.67
CA ALA A 113 11.41 -9.01 8.75
C ALA A 113 11.42 -8.38 10.15
N PHE A 114 10.46 -8.72 11.01
CA PHE A 114 10.30 -8.13 12.34
C PHE A 114 10.15 -9.21 13.41
N ASP A 115 10.81 -9.01 14.54
CA ASP A 115 10.69 -9.87 15.73
C ASP A 115 9.47 -9.52 16.61
N GLU A 116 8.67 -8.53 16.20
CA GLU A 116 7.51 -8.04 16.92
C GLU A 116 6.21 -8.18 16.10
N GLU A 117 5.08 -8.20 16.80
CA GLU A 117 3.76 -8.23 16.18
C GLU A 117 3.40 -6.89 15.53
N VAL A 118 3.68 -6.80 14.24
CA VAL A 118 3.36 -5.62 13.43
C VAL A 118 2.60 -5.98 12.16
N VAL A 119 1.86 -5.00 11.65
CA VAL A 119 1.24 -5.05 10.33
C VAL A 119 1.74 -3.91 9.48
N SER A 120 1.89 -4.12 8.17
CA SER A 120 2.55 -3.14 7.31
C SER A 120 1.70 -2.73 6.11
N TRP A 121 1.71 -1.44 5.80
CA TRP A 121 1.25 -0.91 4.53
C TRP A 121 2.47 -0.44 3.73
N ALA A 122 2.46 -0.67 2.42
CA ALA A 122 3.52 -0.19 1.55
C ALA A 122 2.96 0.47 0.29
N TYR A 123 3.77 1.34 -0.29
CA TYR A 123 3.53 1.88 -1.61
C TYR A 123 4.85 2.08 -2.35
N TRP A 124 4.84 1.77 -3.64
CA TRP A 124 5.93 1.98 -4.57
C TRP A 124 5.53 3.07 -5.54
N LEU A 125 6.37 4.10 -5.69
CA LEU A 125 6.16 5.17 -6.66
C LEU A 125 7.13 5.08 -7.84
N TYR A 126 6.60 5.24 -9.06
CA TYR A 126 7.34 5.31 -10.32
C TYR A 126 7.78 6.77 -10.53
N LEU A 127 9.02 7.09 -10.16
CA LEU A 127 9.50 8.47 -10.11
C LEU A 127 9.52 9.11 -11.49
N GLU A 128 9.87 8.33 -12.52
CA GLU A 128 9.87 8.70 -13.93
C GLU A 128 8.47 9.15 -14.37
N ASN A 129 7.43 8.37 -14.05
CA ASN A 129 6.06 8.72 -14.40
C ASN A 129 5.57 9.92 -13.61
N ILE A 130 5.95 10.04 -12.33
CA ILE A 130 5.66 11.24 -11.53
C ILE A 130 6.33 12.47 -12.14
N LEU A 131 7.56 12.39 -12.64
CA LEU A 131 8.26 13.49 -13.30
C LEU A 131 7.60 13.88 -14.62
N ILE A 132 7.24 12.92 -15.47
CA ILE A 132 6.46 13.18 -16.69
C ILE A 132 5.20 13.97 -16.33
N VAL A 133 4.41 13.46 -15.38
CA VAL A 133 3.11 14.02 -15.03
C VAL A 133 3.26 15.40 -14.38
N SER A 134 4.20 15.58 -13.44
CA SER A 134 4.34 16.81 -12.66
C SER A 134 5.10 17.92 -13.39
N LYS A 135 6.10 17.58 -14.21
CA LYS A 135 6.96 18.53 -14.92
C LYS A 135 6.65 18.66 -16.41
N LYS A 136 5.66 17.92 -16.91
CA LYS A 136 5.30 17.87 -18.34
C LYS A 136 6.51 17.49 -19.21
N VAL A 137 7.39 16.63 -18.69
CA VAL A 137 8.53 16.12 -19.45
C VAL A 137 7.98 15.17 -20.51
N SER A 138 8.12 15.54 -21.78
CA SER A 138 7.58 14.77 -22.90
C SER A 138 8.44 13.54 -23.26
N ASN A 139 9.69 13.49 -22.80
CA ASN A 139 10.61 12.39 -23.08
C ASN A 139 11.48 12.04 -21.87
N LEU A 140 11.38 10.81 -21.38
CA LEU A 140 12.19 10.28 -20.26
C LEU A 140 13.69 10.31 -20.51
N GLN A 141 14.14 10.24 -21.77
CA GLN A 141 15.55 10.33 -22.10
C GLN A 141 16.16 11.70 -21.71
N GLN A 142 15.34 12.74 -21.58
CA GLN A 142 15.78 14.04 -21.08
C GLN A 142 16.18 14.01 -19.60
N LEU A 143 15.80 12.96 -18.84
CA LEU A 143 16.21 12.83 -17.44
C LEU A 143 17.66 12.33 -17.29
N TRP A 144 18.26 11.78 -18.36
CA TRP A 144 19.60 11.18 -18.33
C TRP A 144 20.66 11.95 -19.13
N ASN A 145 20.30 13.10 -19.69
CA ASN A 145 21.19 14.02 -20.41
C ASN A 145 21.37 15.30 -19.61
#